data_AF-A0A5M3VV14-F1
#
_entry.id   AF-A0A5M3VV14-F1
#
_cell.length_a   1.000
_cell.length_b   1.000
_cell.length_c   1.000
_cell.angle_alpha   90.00
_cell.angle_beta   90.00
_cell.angle_gamma   90.00
#
_symmetry.space_group_name_H-M   'P 1'
#
loop_
_entity.id
_entity.type
_entity.pdbx_description
1 polymer ?
#
loop_
_entity_poly.entity_id
_entity_poly.type
_entity_poly.pdbx_seq_one_letter_code
_entity_poly.pdbx_strand_id
1 'polypeptide(L)'
;MIGWLALSAVLPGAAHLRAGWTRTGLALLGTYLGILLTAFAVAWQADAGLAGRALGWLTAISVVAWAAAGCWFLLIVHSFIVLRPGRLPRNGQIAAGTATGVLAVVTALPFVVTARYVTVSQQTIEQVFGGDTGPIADPWPGRDRVNVLLLGGDSDENRIGVRTDSVNVASVDVRTGNTVLFSLPRNLEDVRFPPGSPMQTRFPDGFQLPVGVGGGREDLLFSVWEYADQHPELFGGRQHMGAQTLKETVGYTLGLKIDWYALVNMWGFARIIDALGGLVVNVDQDVVFGRYNEGLVRAGSRRLTGAQAMWFARSRTFSDDYTRMRRQRCVFNALLTQADPATVLTRFNRIAKATQGLIQTDVPRGMLEHLVPLAAKVKRARVTSVPFVPPLIQTGYPDWELIRHTAARALKNSSAKAVTTTEPIAHTDTAAAPPTQLKDGCDGM
;
A
#
# COMPACT_ATOMS: atom_id res chain seq x y z
N MET A 1 -5.86 6.33 -51.30
CA MET A 1 -6.82 5.63 -50.42
C MET A 1 -6.18 5.31 -49.07
N ILE A 2 -5.10 4.52 -49.04
CA ILE A 2 -4.42 4.10 -47.80
C ILE A 2 -4.04 5.29 -46.90
N GLY A 3 -3.50 6.39 -47.44
CA GLY A 3 -3.18 7.58 -46.63
C GLY A 3 -4.37 8.23 -45.92
N TRP A 4 -5.56 8.25 -46.54
CA TRP A 4 -6.78 8.78 -45.92
C TRP A 4 -7.37 7.83 -44.88
N LEU A 5 -7.18 6.53 -45.09
CA LEU A 5 -7.53 5.51 -44.11
C LEU A 5 -6.63 5.62 -42.87
N ALA A 6 -5.32 5.74 -43.07
CA ALA A 6 -4.35 5.99 -42.00
C ALA A 6 -4.64 7.30 -41.25
N LEU A 7 -5.01 8.36 -41.97
CA LEU A 7 -5.41 9.62 -41.34
C LEU A 7 -6.68 9.46 -40.50
N SER A 8 -7.64 8.63 -40.94
CA SER A 8 -8.89 8.38 -40.20
C SER A 8 -8.70 7.58 -38.92
N ALA A 9 -7.57 6.87 -38.79
CA ALA A 9 -7.19 6.22 -37.54
C ALA A 9 -6.80 7.21 -36.44
N VAL A 10 -6.22 8.35 -36.81
CA VAL A 10 -5.78 9.40 -35.88
C VAL A 10 -6.82 10.51 -35.77
N LEU A 11 -7.46 10.86 -36.89
CA LEU A 11 -8.49 11.88 -37.01
C LEU A 11 -9.78 11.27 -37.57
N PRO A 12 -10.62 10.67 -36.70
CA PRO A 12 -11.94 10.16 -37.05
C PRO A 12 -12.71 11.13 -37.96
N GLY A 13 -13.16 10.63 -39.12
CA GLY A 13 -13.91 11.41 -40.10
C GLY A 13 -13.10 11.93 -41.31
N ALA A 14 -11.76 11.82 -41.32
CA ALA A 14 -10.94 12.29 -42.44
C ALA A 14 -11.29 11.61 -43.79
N ALA A 15 -11.53 10.29 -43.79
CA ALA A 15 -11.96 9.54 -44.97
C ALA A 15 -13.36 9.97 -45.45
N HIS A 16 -14.27 10.25 -44.52
CA HIS A 16 -15.63 10.71 -44.81
C HIS A 16 -15.62 12.09 -45.46
N LEU A 17 -14.82 13.03 -44.92
CA LEU A 17 -14.61 14.35 -45.54
C LEU A 17 -14.07 14.20 -46.96
N ARG A 18 -13.05 13.34 -47.16
CA ARG A 18 -12.47 13.09 -48.48
C ARG A 18 -13.45 12.47 -49.47
N ALA A 19 -14.39 11.66 -49.00
CA ALA A 19 -15.41 11.01 -49.82
C ALA A 19 -16.65 11.89 -50.07
N GLY A 20 -16.66 13.14 -49.58
CA GLY A 20 -17.77 14.08 -49.75
C GLY A 20 -18.87 13.97 -48.68
N TRP A 21 -18.69 13.13 -47.66
CA TRP A 21 -19.61 12.98 -46.53
C TRP A 21 -19.32 14.04 -45.47
N THR A 22 -19.51 15.31 -45.83
CA THR A 22 -19.08 16.48 -45.02
C THR A 22 -19.74 16.51 -43.64
N ARG A 23 -21.05 16.31 -43.55
CA ARG A 23 -21.78 16.29 -42.27
C ARG A 23 -21.27 15.19 -41.33
N THR A 24 -21.15 13.96 -41.83
CA THR A 24 -20.68 12.82 -41.04
C THR A 24 -19.22 12.97 -40.63
N GLY A 25 -18.36 13.42 -41.56
CA GLY A 25 -16.95 13.65 -41.28
C GLY A 25 -16.72 14.74 -40.22
N LEU A 26 -17.45 15.86 -40.30
CA LEU A 26 -17.39 16.92 -39.29
C LEU A 26 -17.95 16.47 -37.94
N ALA A 27 -19.03 15.68 -37.92
CA ALA A 27 -19.60 15.14 -36.69
C ALA A 27 -18.65 14.16 -35.98
N LEU A 28 -17.97 13.28 -36.72
CA LEU A 28 -16.97 12.35 -36.17
C LEU A 28 -15.77 13.12 -35.61
N LEU A 29 -15.25 14.08 -36.37
CA LEU A 29 -14.11 14.90 -35.95
C LEU A 29 -14.46 15.76 -34.73
N GLY A 30 -15.64 16.39 -34.73
CA GLY A 30 -16.12 17.20 -33.62
C GLY A 30 -16.31 16.39 -32.34
N THR A 31 -16.90 15.20 -32.44
CA THR A 31 -17.03 14.27 -31.30
C THR A 31 -15.67 13.86 -30.76
N TYR A 32 -14.72 13.50 -31.64
CA TYR A 32 -13.37 13.12 -31.24
C TYR A 32 -12.63 14.26 -30.51
N LEU A 33 -12.69 15.48 -31.06
CA LEU A 33 -12.10 16.66 -30.42
C LEU A 33 -12.77 16.96 -29.07
N GLY A 34 -14.09 16.82 -28.97
CA GLY A 34 -14.82 16.97 -27.71
C GLY A 34 -14.38 15.95 -26.65
N ILE A 35 -14.19 14.68 -27.03
CA ILE A 35 -13.66 13.63 -26.15
C ILE A 35 -12.24 13.97 -25.71
N LEU A 36 -11.36 14.40 -26.64
CA LEU A 36 -9.99 14.80 -26.31
C LEU A 36 -9.95 16.00 -25.35
N LEU A 37 -10.79 17.01 -25.58
CA LEU A 37 -10.90 18.17 -24.69
C LEU A 37 -11.40 17.77 -23.30
N THR A 38 -12.38 16.87 -23.23
CA THR A 38 -12.89 16.35 -21.96
C THR A 38 -11.83 15.53 -21.24
N ALA A 39 -11.15 14.62 -21.94
CA ALA A 39 -10.07 13.81 -21.37
C ALA A 39 -8.91 14.70 -20.89
N PHE A 40 -8.55 15.73 -21.65
CA PHE A 40 -7.56 16.72 -21.25
C PHE A 40 -7.99 17.50 -20.02
N ALA A 41 -9.24 17.99 -19.97
CA ALA A 41 -9.77 18.71 -18.80
C ALA A 41 -9.78 17.83 -17.54
N VAL A 42 -10.13 16.55 -17.67
CA VAL A 42 -10.08 15.57 -16.58
C VAL A 42 -8.64 15.29 -16.15
N ALA A 43 -7.72 15.07 -17.09
CA ALA A 43 -6.31 14.83 -16.79
C ALA A 43 -5.64 16.05 -16.14
N TRP A 44 -6.02 17.25 -16.56
CA TRP A 44 -5.53 18.52 -16.00
C TRP A 44 -5.97 18.73 -14.55
N GLN A 45 -7.17 18.24 -14.20
CA GLN A 45 -7.74 18.30 -12.86
C GLN A 45 -7.45 17.03 -12.04
N ALA A 46 -6.62 16.12 -12.56
CA ALA A 46 -6.39 14.84 -11.90
C ALA A 46 -5.65 15.03 -10.57
N ASP A 47 -6.31 14.63 -9.49
CA ASP A 47 -5.76 14.59 -8.15
C ASP A 47 -5.92 13.19 -7.54
N ALA A 48 -5.43 13.01 -6.31
CA ALA A 48 -5.58 11.74 -5.60
C ALA A 48 -7.06 11.39 -5.31
N GLY A 49 -7.94 12.39 -5.23
CA GLY A 49 -9.39 12.23 -5.12
C GLY A 49 -10.00 11.56 -6.34
N LEU A 50 -9.64 12.00 -7.53
CA LEU A 50 -10.04 11.41 -8.79
C LEU A 50 -9.46 9.99 -8.94
N ALA A 51 -8.20 9.78 -8.55
CA ALA A 51 -7.58 8.46 -8.56
C ALA A 51 -8.29 7.47 -7.63
N GLY A 52 -8.69 7.91 -6.42
CA GLY A 52 -9.49 7.11 -5.49
C GLY A 52 -10.85 6.74 -6.09
N ARG A 53 -11.61 7.73 -6.61
CA ARG A 53 -12.91 7.51 -7.27
C ARG A 53 -12.82 6.58 -8.48
N ALA A 54 -11.74 6.66 -9.25
CA ALA A 54 -11.52 5.81 -10.40
C ALA A 54 -11.46 4.31 -10.04
N LEU A 55 -11.05 3.95 -8.80
CA LEU A 55 -11.08 2.57 -8.33
C LEU A 55 -12.51 2.01 -8.21
N GLY A 56 -13.50 2.87 -7.91
CA GLY A 56 -14.92 2.52 -7.92
C GLY A 56 -15.51 2.43 -9.34
N TRP A 57 -14.89 3.08 -10.33
CA TRP A 57 -15.39 3.10 -11.72
C TRP A 57 -14.73 2.08 -12.64
N LEU A 58 -13.85 1.22 -12.13
CA LEU A 58 -13.09 0.28 -12.96
C LEU A 58 -13.99 -0.58 -13.87
N THR A 59 -15.20 -0.97 -13.42
CA THR A 59 -16.15 -1.75 -14.24
C THR A 59 -16.63 -0.93 -15.43
N ALA A 60 -17.09 0.29 -15.17
CA ALA A 60 -17.52 1.23 -16.20
C ALA A 60 -16.38 1.56 -17.17
N ILE A 61 -15.16 1.78 -16.67
CA ILE A 61 -13.96 2.03 -17.49
C ILE A 61 -13.68 0.85 -18.42
N SER A 62 -13.76 -0.40 -17.91
CA SER A 62 -13.54 -1.59 -18.74
C SER A 62 -14.61 -1.73 -19.83
N VAL A 63 -15.89 -1.51 -19.50
CA VAL A 63 -17.00 -1.54 -20.47
C VAL A 63 -16.84 -0.46 -21.54
N VAL A 64 -16.51 0.78 -21.15
CA VAL A 64 -16.28 1.89 -22.07
C VAL A 64 -15.08 1.61 -22.97
N ALA A 65 -14.00 1.01 -22.44
CA ALA A 65 -12.84 0.64 -23.25
C ALA A 65 -13.18 -0.44 -24.29
N TRP A 66 -13.93 -1.48 -23.92
CA TRP A 66 -14.40 -2.49 -24.88
C TRP A 66 -15.33 -1.90 -25.95
N ALA A 67 -16.26 -1.03 -25.55
CA ALA A 67 -17.13 -0.33 -26.49
C ALA A 67 -16.33 0.56 -27.45
N ALA A 68 -15.36 1.33 -26.92
CA ALA A 68 -14.49 2.18 -27.72
C ALA A 68 -13.65 1.37 -28.72
N ALA A 69 -13.14 0.19 -28.33
CA ALA A 69 -12.44 -0.72 -29.24
C ALA A 69 -13.32 -1.13 -30.43
N GLY A 70 -14.58 -1.52 -30.15
CA GLY A 70 -15.56 -1.87 -31.17
C GLY A 70 -15.93 -0.69 -32.07
N CYS A 71 -16.18 0.48 -31.48
CA CYS A 71 -16.49 1.71 -32.21
C CYS A 71 -15.33 2.12 -33.14
N TRP A 72 -14.07 2.06 -32.68
CA TRP A 72 -12.91 2.39 -33.50
C TRP A 72 -12.73 1.39 -34.65
N PHE A 73 -12.90 0.10 -34.36
CA PHE A 73 -12.85 -0.95 -35.39
C PHE A 73 -13.89 -0.70 -36.49
N LEU A 74 -15.15 -0.47 -36.11
CA LEU A 74 -16.24 -0.16 -37.03
C LEU A 74 -15.98 1.13 -37.81
N LEU A 75 -15.41 2.16 -37.16
CA LEU A 75 -15.07 3.42 -37.81
C LEU A 75 -14.04 3.24 -38.93
N ILE A 76 -13.01 2.41 -38.72
CA ILE A 76 -11.98 2.13 -39.72
C ILE A 76 -12.55 1.31 -40.88
N VAL A 77 -13.35 0.29 -40.59
CA VAL A 77 -14.05 -0.49 -41.62
C VAL A 77 -15.00 0.39 -42.44
N HIS A 78 -15.76 1.25 -41.78
CA HIS A 78 -16.65 2.18 -42.48
C HIS A 78 -15.88 3.22 -43.30
N SER A 79 -14.76 3.72 -42.79
CA SER A 79 -13.86 4.62 -43.52
C SER A 79 -13.32 3.95 -44.81
N PHE A 80 -13.01 2.66 -44.75
CA PHE A 80 -12.64 1.87 -45.93
C PHE A 80 -13.79 1.78 -46.94
N ILE A 81 -15.00 1.44 -46.50
CA ILE A 81 -16.19 1.31 -47.36
C ILE A 81 -16.50 2.64 -48.07
N VAL A 82 -16.48 3.75 -47.33
CA VAL A 82 -16.79 5.10 -47.84
C VAL A 82 -15.79 5.58 -48.88
N LEU A 83 -14.53 5.14 -48.81
CA LEU A 83 -13.50 5.44 -49.81
C LEU A 83 -13.66 4.66 -51.13
N ARG A 84 -14.68 3.78 -51.24
CA ARG A 84 -15.07 3.03 -52.45
C ARG A 84 -13.90 2.21 -53.04
N PRO A 85 -13.44 1.15 -52.33
CA PRO A 85 -12.31 0.31 -52.76
C PRO A 85 -12.49 -0.33 -54.13
N GLY A 86 -13.74 -0.54 -54.58
CA GLY A 86 -14.06 -1.15 -55.88
C GLY A 86 -13.52 -0.39 -57.10
N ARG A 87 -13.00 0.84 -56.92
CA ARG A 87 -12.29 1.60 -57.97
C ARG A 87 -10.83 1.17 -58.18
N LEU A 88 -10.27 0.36 -57.28
CA LEU A 88 -8.90 -0.14 -57.37
C LEU A 88 -8.84 -1.45 -58.16
N PRO A 89 -7.71 -1.76 -58.82
CA PRO A 89 -7.46 -3.09 -59.39
C PRO A 89 -7.40 -4.16 -58.28
N ARG A 90 -7.60 -5.45 -58.64
CA ARG A 90 -7.70 -6.58 -57.69
C ARG A 90 -6.58 -6.59 -56.63
N ASN A 91 -5.34 -6.41 -57.04
CA ASN A 91 -4.19 -6.37 -56.12
C ASN A 91 -4.25 -5.16 -55.16
N GLY A 92 -4.74 -4.02 -55.65
CA GLY A 92 -4.94 -2.81 -54.84
C GLY A 92 -6.10 -2.96 -53.84
N GLN A 93 -7.15 -3.69 -54.18
CA GLN A 93 -8.24 -4.01 -53.26
C GLN A 93 -7.78 -4.91 -52.12
N ILE A 94 -7.02 -5.97 -52.45
CA ILE A 94 -6.42 -6.87 -51.45
C ILE A 94 -5.49 -6.07 -50.53
N ALA A 95 -4.57 -5.29 -51.09
CA ALA A 95 -3.64 -4.49 -50.30
C ALA A 95 -4.36 -3.48 -49.38
N ALA A 96 -5.36 -2.76 -49.88
CA ALA A 96 -6.12 -1.80 -49.09
C ALA A 96 -7.01 -2.47 -48.03
N GLY A 97 -7.58 -3.64 -48.34
CA GLY A 97 -8.36 -4.44 -47.39
C GLY A 97 -7.49 -4.98 -46.25
N THR A 98 -6.34 -5.56 -46.57
CA THR A 98 -5.36 -6.01 -45.56
C THR A 98 -4.87 -4.85 -44.71
N ALA A 99 -4.51 -3.71 -45.32
CA ALA A 99 -4.11 -2.52 -44.59
C ALA A 99 -5.21 -2.00 -43.65
N THR A 100 -6.48 -2.11 -44.06
CA THR A 100 -7.63 -1.75 -43.23
C THR A 100 -7.80 -2.69 -42.05
N GLY A 101 -7.72 -4.00 -42.28
CA GLY A 101 -7.79 -4.98 -41.20
C GLY A 101 -6.69 -4.76 -40.16
N VAL A 102 -5.45 -4.56 -40.61
CA VAL A 102 -4.32 -4.24 -39.73
C VAL A 102 -4.56 -2.94 -38.96
N LEU A 103 -4.98 -1.87 -39.64
CA LEU A 103 -5.21 -0.58 -38.99
C LEU A 103 -6.36 -0.63 -37.98
N ALA A 104 -7.44 -1.36 -38.28
CA ALA A 104 -8.57 -1.54 -37.38
C ALA A 104 -8.15 -2.29 -36.10
N VAL A 105 -7.31 -3.32 -36.23
CA VAL A 105 -6.76 -4.05 -35.06
C VAL A 105 -5.79 -3.18 -34.27
N VAL A 106 -4.85 -2.52 -34.94
CA VAL A 106 -3.82 -1.68 -34.29
C VAL A 106 -4.45 -0.52 -33.52
N THR A 107 -5.50 0.11 -34.07
CA THR A 107 -6.19 1.22 -33.40
C THR A 107 -7.12 0.77 -32.27
N ALA A 108 -7.68 -0.44 -32.35
CA ALA A 108 -8.46 -1.02 -31.26
C ALA A 108 -7.57 -1.52 -30.10
N LEU A 109 -6.31 -1.88 -30.38
CA LEU A 109 -5.41 -2.52 -29.44
C LEU A 109 -5.20 -1.75 -28.12
N PRO A 110 -4.98 -0.42 -28.10
CA PRO A 110 -4.82 0.33 -26.85
C PRO A 110 -6.04 0.21 -25.93
N PHE A 111 -7.24 0.19 -26.49
CA PHE A 111 -8.49 0.03 -25.74
C PHE A 111 -8.61 -1.38 -25.16
N VAL A 112 -8.29 -2.41 -25.94
CA VAL A 112 -8.27 -3.81 -25.48
C VAL A 112 -7.24 -4.01 -24.36
N VAL A 113 -6.04 -3.45 -24.51
CA VAL A 113 -4.99 -3.49 -23.49
C VAL A 113 -5.46 -2.78 -22.21
N THR A 114 -6.10 -1.63 -22.34
CA THR A 114 -6.67 -0.87 -21.20
C THR A 114 -7.74 -1.69 -20.49
N ALA A 115 -8.71 -2.24 -21.23
CA ALA A 115 -9.79 -3.04 -20.65
C ALA A 115 -9.24 -4.26 -19.90
N ARG A 116 -8.26 -4.97 -20.50
CA ARG A 116 -7.59 -6.10 -19.86
C ARG A 116 -6.82 -5.68 -18.61
N TYR A 117 -6.08 -4.56 -18.66
CA TYR A 117 -5.35 -4.04 -17.52
C TYR A 117 -6.29 -3.76 -16.35
N VAL A 118 -7.41 -3.08 -16.62
CA VAL A 118 -8.44 -2.72 -15.64
C VAL A 118 -9.07 -3.97 -15.03
N THR A 119 -9.45 -4.96 -15.84
CA THR A 119 -10.02 -6.23 -15.33
C THR A 119 -9.03 -6.98 -14.44
N VAL A 120 -7.74 -7.04 -14.81
CA VAL A 120 -6.71 -7.64 -13.94
C VAL A 120 -6.55 -6.83 -12.65
N SER A 121 -6.61 -5.49 -12.70
CA SER A 121 -6.58 -4.65 -11.49
C SER A 121 -7.74 -4.98 -10.55
N GLN A 122 -8.96 -5.11 -11.08
CA GLN A 122 -10.14 -5.44 -10.29
C GLN A 122 -10.01 -6.78 -9.59
N GLN A 123 -9.64 -7.83 -10.34
CA GLN A 123 -9.46 -9.17 -9.77
C GLN A 123 -8.42 -9.16 -8.65
N THR A 124 -7.36 -8.37 -8.79
CA THR A 124 -6.32 -8.32 -7.77
C THR A 124 -6.71 -7.48 -6.55
N ILE A 125 -7.47 -6.39 -6.74
CA ILE A 125 -8.10 -5.66 -5.62
C ILE A 125 -9.04 -6.58 -4.86
N GLU A 126 -9.85 -7.37 -5.57
CA GLU A 126 -10.82 -8.30 -4.97
C GLU A 126 -10.16 -9.39 -4.15
N GLN A 127 -9.00 -9.89 -4.59
CA GLN A 127 -8.23 -10.89 -3.85
C GLN A 127 -7.65 -10.37 -2.54
N VAL A 128 -7.30 -9.07 -2.47
CA VAL A 128 -6.67 -8.47 -1.28
C VAL A 128 -7.69 -7.86 -0.33
N PHE A 129 -8.69 -7.16 -0.85
CA PHE A 129 -9.65 -6.36 -0.08
C PHE A 129 -11.07 -6.95 -0.06
N GLY A 130 -11.25 -8.14 -0.63
CA GLY A 130 -12.54 -8.81 -0.75
C GLY A 130 -13.41 -8.28 -1.90
N GLY A 131 -14.62 -8.85 -2.02
CA GLY A 131 -15.57 -8.54 -3.08
C GLY A 131 -16.05 -7.08 -3.11
N ASP A 132 -16.77 -6.71 -4.17
CA ASP A 132 -17.31 -5.36 -4.31
C ASP A 132 -18.30 -5.05 -3.17
N THR A 133 -17.98 -4.01 -2.39
CA THR A 133 -18.81 -3.49 -1.31
C THR A 133 -19.61 -2.27 -1.74
N GLY A 134 -19.46 -1.84 -3.00
CA GLY A 134 -19.99 -0.59 -3.51
C GLY A 134 -19.27 0.63 -2.95
N PRO A 135 -19.62 1.84 -3.44
CA PRO A 135 -19.12 3.08 -2.86
C PRO A 135 -19.62 3.24 -1.43
N ILE A 136 -18.71 3.51 -0.51
CA ILE A 136 -19.02 3.80 0.89
C ILE A 136 -19.11 5.32 1.05
N ALA A 137 -20.10 5.79 1.81
CA ALA A 137 -20.18 7.20 2.18
C ALA A 137 -18.88 7.67 2.84
N ASP A 138 -18.58 8.97 2.76
CA ASP A 138 -17.38 9.54 3.38
C ASP A 138 -17.27 9.08 4.84
N PRO A 139 -16.21 8.34 5.22
CA PRO A 139 -16.08 7.74 6.54
C PRO A 139 -15.45 8.70 7.57
N TRP A 140 -15.00 9.88 7.14
CA TRP A 140 -14.30 10.84 7.98
C TRP A 140 -15.17 11.77 8.85
N PRO A 141 -16.48 12.02 8.59
CA PRO A 141 -17.31 12.82 9.47
C PRO A 141 -17.26 12.32 10.93
N GLY A 142 -16.93 13.23 11.85
CA GLY A 142 -16.80 12.92 13.28
C GLY A 142 -15.52 12.17 13.68
N ARG A 143 -14.57 11.97 12.75
CA ARG A 143 -13.28 11.33 13.01
C ARG A 143 -12.13 12.28 12.75
N ASP A 144 -11.24 12.41 13.73
CA ASP A 144 -9.98 13.16 13.54
C ASP A 144 -8.86 12.27 13.00
N ARG A 145 -8.92 10.96 13.31
CA ARG A 145 -7.85 10.02 12.99
C ARG A 145 -8.37 8.67 12.54
N VAL A 146 -7.54 7.97 11.77
CA VAL A 146 -7.65 6.55 11.45
C VAL A 146 -6.43 5.81 11.99
N ASN A 147 -6.63 4.66 12.60
CA ASN A 147 -5.55 3.84 13.16
C ASN A 147 -5.46 2.51 12.42
N VAL A 148 -4.35 2.30 11.69
CA VAL A 148 -4.09 1.07 10.95
C VAL A 148 -2.95 0.30 11.62
N LEU A 149 -3.22 -0.96 11.98
CA LEU A 149 -2.24 -1.89 12.52
C LEU A 149 -1.44 -2.51 11.37
N LEU A 150 -0.16 -2.19 11.29
CA LEU A 150 0.78 -2.67 10.28
C LEU A 150 1.60 -3.82 10.87
N LEU A 151 1.44 -5.01 10.31
CA LEU A 151 2.02 -6.23 10.80
C LEU A 151 3.00 -6.81 9.78
N GLY A 152 4.20 -7.15 10.25
CA GLY A 152 5.11 -8.04 9.55
C GLY A 152 5.06 -9.40 10.25
N GLY A 153 4.75 -10.46 9.52
CA GLY A 153 4.60 -11.78 10.12
C GLY A 153 5.29 -12.90 9.35
N ASP A 154 5.62 -13.96 10.06
CA ASP A 154 6.09 -15.22 9.48
C ASP A 154 4.92 -16.20 9.42
N SER A 155 4.18 -16.12 8.31
CA SER A 155 2.98 -16.91 8.00
C SER A 155 3.18 -17.71 6.70
N ASP A 156 4.39 -18.24 6.47
CA ASP A 156 4.72 -19.00 5.27
C ASP A 156 3.80 -20.22 5.09
N GLU A 157 3.60 -20.69 3.85
CA GLU A 157 2.65 -21.78 3.52
C GLU A 157 2.94 -23.08 4.29
N ASN A 158 4.17 -23.25 4.76
CA ASN A 158 4.64 -24.41 5.52
C ASN A 158 4.49 -24.27 7.04
N ARG A 159 3.83 -23.21 7.53
CA ARG A 159 3.69 -22.94 8.95
C ARG A 159 2.22 -22.86 9.38
N ILE A 160 1.88 -23.62 10.41
CA ILE A 160 0.59 -23.49 11.10
C ILE A 160 0.69 -22.30 12.06
N GLY A 161 -0.21 -21.32 11.92
CA GLY A 161 -0.30 -20.15 12.78
C GLY A 161 0.46 -18.91 12.28
N VAL A 162 0.12 -17.75 12.83
CA VAL A 162 0.72 -16.45 12.47
C VAL A 162 1.46 -15.89 13.67
N ARG A 163 2.79 -15.72 13.54
CA ARG A 163 3.57 -14.91 14.49
C ARG A 163 3.86 -13.55 13.92
N THR A 164 3.60 -12.53 14.74
CA THR A 164 3.87 -11.14 14.35
C THR A 164 5.25 -10.71 14.84
N ASP A 165 6.13 -10.45 13.89
CA ASP A 165 7.53 -10.12 14.09
C ASP A 165 7.79 -8.62 14.14
N SER A 166 6.86 -7.86 13.58
CA SER A 166 6.81 -6.40 13.56
C SER A 166 5.37 -5.98 13.83
N VAL A 167 5.16 -5.16 14.86
CA VAL A 167 3.84 -4.68 15.29
C VAL A 167 3.91 -3.16 15.36
N ASN A 168 3.28 -2.49 14.39
CA ASN A 168 3.26 -1.04 14.34
C ASN A 168 1.83 -0.52 14.18
N VAL A 169 1.53 0.65 14.71
CA VAL A 169 0.27 1.35 14.47
C VAL A 169 0.56 2.67 13.79
N ALA A 170 0.05 2.85 12.58
CA ALA A 170 0.00 4.13 11.90
C ALA A 170 -1.31 4.82 12.29
N SER A 171 -1.22 5.82 13.17
CA SER A 171 -2.32 6.72 13.47
C SER A 171 -2.22 7.95 12.58
N VAL A 172 -3.16 8.13 11.66
CA VAL A 172 -3.12 9.19 10.64
C VAL A 172 -4.23 10.21 10.90
N ASP A 173 -3.87 11.49 10.96
CA ASP A 173 -4.83 12.59 10.99
C ASP A 173 -5.51 12.73 9.62
N VAL A 174 -6.84 12.58 9.55
CA VAL A 174 -7.56 12.50 8.26
C VAL A 174 -7.58 13.85 7.52
N ARG A 175 -7.39 14.95 8.25
CA ARG A 175 -7.42 16.30 7.68
C ARG A 175 -6.06 16.68 7.11
N THR A 176 -5.00 16.47 7.89
CA THR A 176 -3.64 16.94 7.60
C THR A 176 -2.73 15.86 7.00
N GLY A 177 -3.03 14.59 7.21
CA GLY A 177 -2.13 13.47 6.89
C GLY A 177 -1.01 13.25 7.92
N ASN A 178 -0.93 14.08 8.97
CA ASN A 178 0.10 13.93 10.01
C ASN A 178 -0.03 12.56 10.67
N THR A 179 1.06 11.79 10.64
CA THR A 179 1.08 10.39 11.06
C THR A 179 1.93 10.23 12.31
N VAL A 180 1.41 9.50 13.30
CA VAL A 180 2.21 8.98 14.41
C VAL A 180 2.34 7.48 14.23
N LEU A 181 3.57 7.00 14.10
CA LEU A 181 3.90 5.59 13.97
C LEU A 181 4.37 5.06 15.33
N PHE A 182 3.49 4.29 16.00
CA PHE A 182 3.83 3.57 17.22
C PHE A 182 4.44 2.23 16.87
N SER A 183 5.63 1.91 17.37
CA SER A 183 6.27 0.61 17.18
C SER A 183 6.31 -0.14 18.50
N LEU A 184 5.64 -1.28 18.57
CA LEU A 184 5.61 -2.14 19.76
C LEU A 184 6.63 -3.28 19.61
N PRO A 185 7.35 -3.63 20.67
CA PRO A 185 8.32 -4.71 20.66
C PRO A 185 7.58 -6.04 20.66
N ARG A 186 7.98 -6.96 19.79
CA ARG A 186 7.30 -8.26 19.65
C ARG A 186 7.41 -9.14 20.90
N ASN A 187 8.41 -8.88 21.73
CA ASN A 187 8.73 -9.56 22.98
C ASN A 187 8.19 -8.83 24.21
N LEU A 188 7.16 -7.99 24.05
CA LEU A 188 6.47 -7.39 25.18
C LEU A 188 5.84 -8.51 26.03
N GLU A 189 6.19 -8.53 27.32
CA GLU A 189 5.70 -9.49 28.32
C GLU A 189 4.44 -8.97 29.02
N ASP A 190 3.74 -9.86 29.73
CA ASP A 190 2.56 -9.57 30.55
C ASP A 190 1.48 -8.78 29.81
N VAL A 191 1.31 -9.07 28.51
CA VAL A 191 0.40 -8.34 27.62
C VAL A 191 -1.01 -8.32 28.21
N ARG A 192 -1.54 -7.12 28.42
CA ARG A 192 -2.88 -6.93 28.99
C ARG A 192 -3.94 -6.84 27.89
N PHE A 193 -5.10 -7.42 28.18
CA PHE A 193 -6.23 -7.47 27.26
C PHE A 193 -7.35 -6.50 27.70
N PRO A 194 -8.19 -6.03 26.76
CA PRO A 194 -9.32 -5.16 27.09
C PRO A 194 -10.25 -5.82 28.12
N PRO A 195 -10.77 -5.08 29.12
CA PRO A 195 -11.72 -5.60 30.09
C PRO A 195 -12.95 -6.23 29.42
N GLY A 196 -13.33 -7.43 29.88
CA GLY A 196 -14.49 -8.16 29.35
C GLY A 196 -14.23 -8.90 28.03
N SER A 197 -13.03 -8.82 27.46
CA SER A 197 -12.64 -9.67 26.32
C SER A 197 -12.42 -11.12 26.77
N PRO A 198 -12.64 -12.12 25.89
CA PRO A 198 -12.35 -13.51 26.23
C PRO A 198 -10.91 -13.75 26.71
N MET A 199 -9.95 -13.04 26.11
CA MET A 199 -8.55 -13.11 26.52
C MET A 199 -8.33 -12.55 27.92
N GLN A 200 -8.99 -11.45 28.29
CA GLN A 200 -8.89 -10.91 29.64
C GLN A 200 -9.52 -11.85 30.69
N THR A 201 -10.63 -12.51 30.36
CA THR A 201 -11.22 -13.54 31.24
C THR A 201 -10.26 -14.72 31.44
N ARG A 202 -9.55 -15.14 30.38
CA ARG A 202 -8.58 -16.23 30.43
C ARG A 202 -7.28 -15.85 31.13
N PHE A 203 -6.87 -14.60 31.01
CA PHE A 203 -5.59 -14.04 31.48
C PHE A 203 -5.82 -12.73 32.24
N PRO A 204 -6.41 -12.78 33.46
CA PRO A 204 -6.79 -11.58 34.21
C PRO A 204 -5.60 -10.69 34.58
N ASP A 205 -4.44 -11.29 34.83
CA ASP A 205 -3.23 -10.59 35.30
C ASP A 205 -2.20 -10.30 34.19
N GLY A 206 -2.52 -10.63 32.94
CA GLY A 206 -1.62 -10.53 31.79
C GLY A 206 -1.39 -11.87 31.11
N PHE A 207 -0.97 -11.81 29.84
CA PHE A 207 -0.74 -13.01 29.04
C PHE A 207 0.44 -13.81 29.62
N GLN A 208 0.12 -14.93 30.26
CA GLN A 208 1.09 -15.79 30.92
C GLN A 208 0.79 -17.26 30.60
N LEU A 209 1.79 -17.95 30.06
CA LEU A 209 1.72 -19.38 29.75
C LEU A 209 2.84 -20.13 30.47
N PRO A 210 2.68 -21.45 30.71
CA PRO A 210 3.78 -22.26 31.18
C PRO A 210 4.99 -22.14 30.25
N VAL A 211 6.19 -22.15 30.84
CA VAL A 211 7.44 -22.07 30.08
C VAL A 211 7.53 -23.25 29.12
N GLY A 212 7.79 -22.96 27.85
CA GLY A 212 7.90 -23.96 26.80
C GLY A 212 9.15 -24.83 26.94
N VAL A 213 9.17 -25.95 26.20
CA VAL A 213 10.33 -26.84 26.13
C VAL A 213 11.57 -26.05 25.68
N GLY A 214 12.64 -26.10 26.47
CA GLY A 214 13.86 -25.33 26.20
C GLY A 214 13.89 -23.90 26.75
N GLY A 215 12.93 -23.53 27.62
CA GLY A 215 12.93 -22.22 28.29
C GLY A 215 12.31 -21.08 27.48
N GLY A 216 11.69 -21.39 26.33
CA GLY A 216 11.04 -20.40 25.48
C GLY A 216 9.76 -19.85 26.10
N ARG A 217 9.56 -18.53 25.98
CA ARG A 217 8.31 -17.84 26.33
C ARG A 217 7.43 -17.73 25.08
N GLU A 218 6.20 -18.24 25.18
CA GLU A 218 5.19 -18.22 24.10
C GLU A 218 3.98 -17.35 24.48
N ASP A 219 4.12 -16.57 25.54
CA ASP A 219 3.16 -15.65 26.15
C ASP A 219 3.56 -14.18 25.91
N LEU A 220 4.12 -13.91 24.74
CA LEU A 220 4.61 -12.59 24.31
C LEU A 220 3.65 -11.97 23.29
N LEU A 221 3.78 -10.67 23.03
CA LEU A 221 2.92 -9.99 22.04
C LEU A 221 2.88 -10.68 20.68
N PHE A 222 4.00 -11.26 20.22
CA PHE A 222 4.06 -11.91 18.91
C PHE A 222 3.11 -13.11 18.75
N SER A 223 2.74 -13.79 19.84
CA SER A 223 1.97 -15.05 19.83
C SER A 223 0.49 -14.85 20.15
N VAL A 224 0.06 -13.63 20.52
CA VAL A 224 -1.35 -13.33 20.81
C VAL A 224 -2.27 -13.74 19.66
N TRP A 225 -1.86 -13.49 18.41
CA TRP A 225 -2.61 -13.91 17.23
C TRP A 225 -2.74 -15.44 17.18
N GLU A 226 -1.60 -16.13 17.18
CA GLU A 226 -1.52 -17.59 17.09
C GLU A 226 -2.34 -18.27 18.20
N TYR A 227 -2.24 -17.76 19.43
CA TYR A 227 -2.98 -18.26 20.58
C TYR A 227 -4.48 -18.16 20.38
N ALA A 228 -4.98 -17.00 19.95
CA ALA A 228 -6.41 -16.80 19.74
C ALA A 228 -6.99 -17.66 18.62
N ASP A 229 -6.23 -17.90 17.55
CA ASP A 229 -6.64 -18.81 16.47
C ASP A 229 -6.66 -20.28 16.91
N GLN A 230 -5.78 -20.67 17.85
CA GLN A 230 -5.70 -22.04 18.38
C GLN A 230 -6.74 -22.34 19.47
N HIS A 231 -7.43 -21.33 20.01
CA HIS A 231 -8.37 -21.47 21.12
C HIS A 231 -9.78 -20.93 20.78
N PRO A 232 -10.45 -21.47 19.74
CA PRO A 232 -11.78 -21.01 19.32
C PRO A 232 -12.85 -21.16 20.43
N GLU A 233 -12.64 -22.05 21.39
CA GLU A 233 -13.51 -22.24 22.56
C GLU A 233 -13.61 -20.97 23.43
N LEU A 234 -12.58 -20.13 23.47
CA LEU A 234 -12.64 -18.83 24.15
C LEU A 234 -13.61 -17.87 23.45
N PHE A 235 -13.81 -18.05 22.14
CA PHE A 235 -14.59 -17.15 21.30
C PHE A 235 -15.96 -17.71 20.90
N GLY A 236 -16.47 -18.70 21.64
CA GLY A 236 -17.75 -19.34 21.36
C GLY A 236 -17.73 -20.20 20.09
N GLY A 237 -16.58 -20.80 19.77
CA GLY A 237 -16.38 -21.63 18.58
C GLY A 237 -16.03 -20.87 17.30
N ARG A 238 -15.94 -19.52 17.35
CA ARG A 238 -15.52 -18.72 16.20
C ARG A 238 -14.04 -18.94 15.89
N GLN A 239 -13.75 -19.14 14.61
CA GLN A 239 -12.40 -19.34 14.07
C GLN A 239 -11.79 -18.02 13.60
N HIS A 240 -10.47 -17.99 13.36
CA HIS A 240 -9.74 -16.85 12.79
C HIS A 240 -9.84 -15.55 13.63
N MET A 241 -9.83 -15.70 14.95
CA MET A 241 -9.97 -14.60 15.90
C MET A 241 -8.65 -13.87 16.20
N GLY A 242 -7.52 -14.34 15.66
CA GLY A 242 -6.19 -13.81 15.91
C GLY A 242 -6.00 -12.36 15.50
N ALA A 243 -6.44 -11.99 14.29
CA ALA A 243 -6.36 -10.61 13.81
C ALA A 243 -7.13 -9.63 14.69
N GLN A 244 -8.40 -9.97 14.98
CA GLN A 244 -9.29 -9.17 15.81
C GLN A 244 -8.73 -9.03 17.24
N THR A 245 -8.27 -10.14 17.83
CA THR A 245 -7.70 -10.15 19.18
C THR A 245 -6.45 -9.29 19.26
N LEU A 246 -5.56 -9.36 18.26
CA LEU A 246 -4.37 -8.53 18.24
C LEU A 246 -4.69 -7.04 18.06
N LYS A 247 -5.66 -6.68 17.21
CA LYS A 247 -6.15 -5.29 17.07
C LYS A 247 -6.67 -4.75 18.39
N GLU A 248 -7.49 -5.52 19.09
CA GLU A 248 -8.05 -5.14 20.40
C GLU A 248 -6.96 -5.01 21.46
N THR A 249 -6.02 -5.95 21.49
CA THR A 249 -4.88 -5.95 22.42
C THR A 249 -3.99 -4.73 22.22
N VAL A 250 -3.51 -4.49 20.99
CA VAL A 250 -2.66 -3.34 20.66
C VAL A 250 -3.41 -2.02 20.86
N GLY A 251 -4.70 -1.98 20.49
CA GLY A 251 -5.55 -0.84 20.74
C GLY A 251 -5.64 -0.51 22.23
N TYR A 252 -5.88 -1.51 23.07
CA TYR A 252 -5.94 -1.33 24.52
C TYR A 252 -4.59 -0.92 25.13
N THR A 253 -3.48 -1.49 24.66
CA THR A 253 -2.12 -1.09 25.05
C THR A 253 -1.86 0.39 24.79
N LEU A 254 -2.28 0.91 23.63
CA LEU A 254 -2.03 2.30 23.23
C LEU A 254 -3.14 3.29 23.65
N GLY A 255 -4.29 2.79 24.10
CA GLY A 255 -5.48 3.61 24.33
C GLY A 255 -6.16 4.08 23.04
N LEU A 256 -6.11 3.28 21.97
CA LEU A 256 -6.62 3.60 20.64
C LEU A 256 -7.61 2.55 20.17
N LYS A 257 -8.59 2.98 19.36
CA LYS A 257 -9.40 2.07 18.56
C LYS A 257 -8.68 1.78 17.25
N ILE A 258 -8.30 0.54 17.00
CA ILE A 258 -7.70 0.12 15.74
C ILE A 258 -8.80 -0.14 14.70
N ASP A 259 -8.79 0.59 13.60
CA ASP A 259 -9.81 0.49 12.55
C ASP A 259 -9.58 -0.74 11.68
N TRP A 260 -8.36 -0.91 11.19
CA TRP A 260 -7.97 -1.98 10.25
C TRP A 260 -6.58 -2.51 10.54
N TYR A 261 -6.25 -3.66 9.96
CA TYR A 261 -4.90 -4.18 9.91
C TYR A 261 -4.43 -4.44 8.47
N ALA A 262 -3.13 -4.42 8.26
CA ALA A 262 -2.47 -4.92 7.08
C ALA A 262 -1.30 -5.81 7.53
N LEU A 263 -1.41 -7.10 7.26
CA LEU A 263 -0.36 -8.09 7.49
C LEU A 263 0.37 -8.33 6.17
N VAL A 264 1.69 -8.20 6.19
CA VAL A 264 2.56 -8.52 5.06
C VAL A 264 3.54 -9.59 5.52
N ASN A 265 3.58 -10.71 4.80
CA ASN A 265 4.58 -11.72 5.07
C ASN A 265 5.94 -11.35 4.45
N MET A 266 6.96 -12.15 4.76
CA MET A 266 8.35 -11.83 4.44
C MET A 266 8.60 -11.75 2.92
N TRP A 267 8.04 -12.70 2.18
CA TRP A 267 8.12 -12.74 0.73
C TRP A 267 7.31 -11.62 0.07
N GLY A 268 6.15 -11.30 0.64
CA GLY A 268 5.31 -10.19 0.20
C GLY A 268 6.08 -8.88 0.30
N PHE A 269 6.72 -8.66 1.44
CA PHE A 269 7.56 -7.48 1.67
C PHE A 269 8.70 -7.36 0.65
N ALA A 270 9.46 -8.43 0.42
CA ALA A 270 10.53 -8.44 -0.59
C ALA A 270 9.99 -8.14 -2.00
N ARG A 271 8.88 -8.77 -2.39
CA ARG A 271 8.29 -8.58 -3.72
C ARG A 271 7.72 -7.18 -3.94
N ILE A 272 7.17 -6.54 -2.90
CA ILE A 272 6.74 -5.13 -2.97
C ILE A 272 7.94 -4.24 -3.32
N ILE A 273 9.05 -4.41 -2.62
CA ILE A 273 10.27 -3.61 -2.85
C ILE A 273 10.80 -3.81 -4.27
N ASP A 274 10.89 -5.06 -4.75
CA ASP A 274 11.35 -5.34 -6.10
C ASP A 274 10.40 -4.73 -7.15
N ALA A 275 9.09 -4.81 -6.93
CA ALA A 275 8.10 -4.19 -7.81
C ALA A 275 8.23 -2.65 -7.85
N LEU A 276 8.64 -2.02 -6.75
CA LEU A 276 8.96 -0.59 -6.67
C LEU A 276 10.34 -0.23 -7.25
N GLY A 277 11.16 -1.20 -7.65
CA GLY A 277 12.49 -0.97 -8.22
C GLY A 277 13.63 -0.94 -7.20
N GLY A 278 13.49 -1.69 -6.10
CA GLY A 278 14.42 -1.70 -4.97
C GLY A 278 14.13 -0.56 -3.98
N LEU A 279 14.80 -0.58 -2.83
CA LEU A 279 14.61 0.39 -1.75
C LEU A 279 15.94 1.08 -1.42
N VAL A 280 15.98 2.41 -1.52
CA VAL A 280 17.18 3.14 -1.10
C VAL A 280 17.18 3.29 0.42
N VAL A 281 18.23 2.80 1.08
CA VAL A 281 18.42 2.86 2.54
C VAL A 281 19.84 3.30 2.83
N ASN A 282 20.02 4.16 3.85
CA ASN A 282 21.33 4.41 4.43
C ASN A 282 21.65 3.33 5.47
N VAL A 283 22.69 2.55 5.22
CA VAL A 283 23.12 1.43 6.07
C VAL A 283 24.31 1.90 6.92
N ASP A 284 24.11 2.05 8.23
CA ASP A 284 25.12 2.62 9.13
C ASP A 284 26.39 1.77 9.23
N GLN A 285 26.20 0.45 9.25
CA GLN A 285 27.26 -0.53 9.41
C GLN A 285 26.90 -1.80 8.65
N ASP A 286 27.93 -2.57 8.31
CA ASP A 286 27.78 -3.87 7.68
C ASP A 286 26.83 -4.78 8.48
N VAL A 287 25.82 -5.34 7.81
CA VAL A 287 24.82 -6.25 8.39
C VAL A 287 25.02 -7.63 7.80
N VAL A 288 25.64 -8.51 8.57
CA VAL A 288 25.72 -9.95 8.27
C VAL A 288 24.33 -10.56 8.46
N PHE A 289 23.95 -11.50 7.60
CA PHE A 289 22.67 -12.19 7.71
C PHE A 289 22.77 -13.69 7.43
N GLY A 290 21.74 -14.40 7.84
CA GLY A 290 21.63 -15.86 7.76
C GLY A 290 22.27 -16.58 8.96
N ARG A 291 22.01 -17.89 9.07
CA ARG A 291 22.39 -18.70 10.24
C ARG A 291 23.89 -19.00 10.27
N TYR A 292 24.52 -19.07 9.10
CA TYR A 292 25.92 -19.40 8.88
C TYR A 292 26.70 -18.27 8.21
N ASN A 293 26.23 -17.02 8.38
CA ASN A 293 26.82 -15.81 7.78
C ASN A 293 26.86 -15.85 6.24
N GLU A 294 25.76 -16.30 5.63
CA GLU A 294 25.57 -16.54 4.20
C GLU A 294 25.61 -15.26 3.36
N GLY A 295 25.50 -14.07 3.98
CA GLY A 295 25.62 -12.83 3.24
C GLY A 295 25.78 -11.58 4.08
N LEU A 296 25.95 -10.46 3.37
CA LEU A 296 26.32 -9.16 3.92
C LEU A 296 25.56 -8.03 3.19
N VAL A 297 24.90 -7.16 3.93
CA VAL A 297 24.46 -5.86 3.45
C VAL A 297 25.49 -4.83 3.89
N ARG A 298 26.25 -4.28 2.94
CA ARG A 298 27.34 -3.33 3.22
C ARG A 298 26.83 -1.96 3.64
N ALA A 299 27.60 -1.28 4.47
CA ALA A 299 27.39 0.09 4.86
C ALA A 299 27.34 1.08 3.67
N GLY A 300 26.75 2.25 3.94
CA GLY A 300 26.56 3.37 3.03
C GLY A 300 25.14 3.48 2.47
N SER A 301 24.92 4.47 1.60
CA SER A 301 23.67 4.61 0.85
C SER A 301 23.58 3.54 -0.23
N ARG A 302 22.58 2.67 -0.12
CA ARG A 302 22.41 1.48 -0.98
C ARG A 302 20.99 1.39 -1.50
N ARG A 303 20.85 1.03 -2.77
CA ARG A 303 19.59 0.50 -3.31
C ARG A 303 19.54 -0.99 -3.05
N LEU A 304 18.76 -1.39 -2.06
CA LEU A 304 18.56 -2.78 -1.66
C LEU A 304 17.51 -3.44 -2.56
N THR A 305 17.78 -4.66 -3.02
CA THR A 305 16.74 -5.54 -3.56
C THR A 305 15.76 -5.96 -2.46
N GLY A 306 14.62 -6.54 -2.83
CA GLY A 306 13.64 -7.08 -1.89
C GLY A 306 14.25 -8.04 -0.89
N ALA A 307 15.08 -8.98 -1.38
CA ALA A 307 15.80 -9.93 -0.52
C ALA A 307 16.78 -9.23 0.43
N GLN A 308 17.55 -8.24 -0.06
CA GLN A 308 18.52 -7.51 0.77
C GLN A 308 17.82 -6.65 1.83
N ALA A 309 16.74 -5.96 1.47
CA ALA A 309 15.95 -5.16 2.41
C ALA A 309 15.26 -6.03 3.47
N MET A 310 14.74 -7.20 3.07
CA MET A 310 14.22 -8.18 4.02
C MET A 310 15.32 -8.65 4.99
N TRP A 311 16.50 -9.03 4.48
CA TRP A 311 17.61 -9.45 5.34
C TRP A 311 18.10 -8.34 6.27
N PHE A 312 18.20 -7.11 5.76
CA PHE A 312 18.53 -5.93 6.55
C PHE A 312 17.54 -5.71 7.70
N ALA A 313 16.23 -5.83 7.43
CA ALA A 313 15.17 -5.65 8.43
C ALA A 313 15.04 -6.82 9.43
N ARG A 314 15.56 -8.02 9.09
CA ARG A 314 15.44 -9.23 9.90
C ARG A 314 16.66 -9.55 10.75
N SER A 315 17.86 -9.24 10.25
CA SER A 315 19.09 -9.78 10.84
C SER A 315 19.24 -9.35 12.29
N ARG A 316 19.53 -10.34 13.13
CA ARG A 316 19.98 -10.20 14.52
C ARG A 316 21.41 -10.72 14.69
N THR A 317 22.08 -11.09 13.60
CA THR A 317 23.47 -11.56 13.70
C THR A 317 24.31 -10.42 14.29
N PHE A 318 24.99 -10.71 15.41
CA PHE A 318 25.74 -9.73 16.20
C PHE A 318 24.93 -8.49 16.64
N SER A 319 23.60 -8.61 16.81
CA SER A 319 22.72 -7.52 17.24
C SER A 319 21.50 -8.00 18.03
N ASP A 320 20.80 -7.07 18.68
CA ASP A 320 19.61 -7.34 19.50
C ASP A 320 18.29 -7.03 18.75
N ASP A 321 17.16 -7.31 19.41
CA ASP A 321 15.84 -7.07 18.81
C ASP A 321 15.55 -5.58 18.60
N TYR A 322 16.08 -4.71 19.46
CA TYR A 322 15.90 -3.27 19.37
C TYR A 322 16.63 -2.67 18.16
N THR A 323 17.83 -3.17 17.86
CA THR A 323 18.56 -2.84 16.64
C THR A 323 17.81 -3.32 15.40
N ARG A 324 17.20 -4.50 15.46
CA ARG A 324 16.31 -4.99 14.39
C ARG A 324 15.09 -4.09 14.22
N MET A 325 14.42 -3.69 15.30
CA MET A 325 13.31 -2.74 15.24
C MET A 325 13.72 -1.38 14.67
N ARG A 326 14.92 -0.88 15.01
CA ARG A 326 15.49 0.32 14.40
C ARG A 326 15.59 0.16 12.89
N ARG A 327 16.21 -0.92 12.39
CA ARG A 327 16.32 -1.19 10.95
C ARG A 327 14.96 -1.31 10.25
N GLN A 328 13.96 -1.93 10.91
CA GLN A 328 12.59 -1.99 10.38
C GLN A 328 11.97 -0.60 10.23
N ARG A 329 12.17 0.30 11.20
CA ARG A 329 11.74 1.71 11.08
C ARG A 329 12.44 2.43 9.94
N CYS A 330 13.75 2.22 9.75
CA CYS A 330 14.50 2.80 8.64
C CYS A 330 13.93 2.37 7.29
N VAL A 331 13.64 1.08 7.15
CA VAL A 331 13.01 0.49 5.98
C VAL A 331 11.61 1.05 5.75
N PHE A 332 10.80 1.20 6.79
CA PHE A 332 9.46 1.77 6.71
C PHE A 332 9.50 3.23 6.27
N ASN A 333 10.38 4.04 6.87
CA ASN A 333 10.57 5.44 6.50
C ASN A 333 11.05 5.58 5.06
N ALA A 334 12.05 4.78 4.65
CA ALA A 334 12.51 4.75 3.26
C ALA A 334 11.38 4.38 2.29
N LEU A 335 10.51 3.42 2.67
CA LEU A 335 9.38 3.02 1.87
C LEU A 335 8.35 4.15 1.75
N LEU A 336 8.00 4.84 2.83
CA LEU A 336 7.12 6.02 2.79
C LEU A 336 7.71 7.14 1.93
N THR A 337 9.02 7.35 2.01
CA THR A 337 9.73 8.35 1.21
C THR A 337 9.84 7.97 -0.27
N GLN A 338 9.90 6.68 -0.61
CA GLN A 338 10.03 6.25 -2.01
C GLN A 338 8.69 5.86 -2.67
N ALA A 339 7.69 5.45 -1.89
CA ALA A 339 6.38 5.04 -2.39
C ALA A 339 5.56 6.28 -2.81
N ASP A 340 5.83 6.75 -4.01
CA ASP A 340 5.01 7.75 -4.68
C ASP A 340 3.64 7.15 -5.08
N PRO A 341 2.50 7.75 -4.70
CA PRO A 341 1.18 7.22 -4.98
C PRO A 341 0.91 6.96 -6.48
N ALA A 342 1.43 7.80 -7.38
CA ALA A 342 1.27 7.59 -8.82
C ALA A 342 2.09 6.38 -9.29
N THR A 343 3.30 6.21 -8.78
CA THR A 343 4.14 5.02 -9.04
C THR A 343 3.48 3.75 -8.51
N VAL A 344 2.92 3.77 -7.30
CA VAL A 344 2.20 2.63 -6.72
C VAL A 344 0.98 2.27 -7.57
N LEU A 345 0.19 3.26 -7.98
CA LEU A 345 -1.01 3.04 -8.80
C LEU A 345 -0.66 2.47 -10.19
N THR A 346 0.31 3.06 -10.88
CA THR A 346 0.74 2.58 -12.22
C THR A 346 1.36 1.18 -12.17
N ARG A 347 2.00 0.81 -11.06
CA ARG A 347 2.59 -0.52 -10.83
C ARG A 347 1.68 -1.45 -10.05
N PHE A 348 0.45 -1.06 -9.74
CA PHE A 348 -0.44 -1.80 -8.85
C PHE A 348 -0.61 -3.26 -9.30
N ASN A 349 -0.87 -3.50 -10.59
CA ASN A 349 -1.00 -4.87 -11.11
C ASN A 349 0.24 -5.73 -10.92
N ARG A 350 1.44 -5.13 -11.03
CA ARG A 350 2.70 -5.86 -10.79
C ARG A 350 2.86 -6.15 -9.30
N ILE A 351 2.62 -5.16 -8.43
CA ILE A 351 2.72 -5.31 -6.97
C ILE A 351 1.74 -6.39 -6.53
N ALA A 352 0.46 -6.20 -6.85
CA ALA A 352 -0.63 -7.02 -6.38
C ALA A 352 -0.52 -8.48 -6.87
N LYS A 353 -0.11 -8.70 -8.14
CA LYS A 353 0.19 -10.05 -8.64
C LYS A 353 1.38 -10.70 -7.94
N ALA A 354 2.42 -9.91 -7.63
CA ALA A 354 3.58 -10.42 -6.92
C ALA A 354 3.25 -10.75 -5.46
N THR A 355 2.30 -10.04 -4.85
CA THR A 355 1.94 -10.16 -3.43
C THR A 355 0.68 -10.98 -3.18
N GLN A 356 0.14 -11.65 -4.21
CA GLN A 356 -1.05 -12.49 -4.08
C GLN A 356 -0.81 -13.59 -3.05
N GLY A 357 -1.69 -13.68 -2.04
CA GLY A 357 -1.56 -14.61 -0.91
C GLY A 357 -0.51 -14.21 0.15
N LEU A 358 0.19 -13.08 -0.04
CA LEU A 358 1.27 -12.61 0.85
C LEU A 358 0.88 -11.37 1.67
N ILE A 359 -0.31 -10.82 1.40
CA ILE A 359 -0.91 -9.69 2.13
C ILE A 359 -2.29 -10.13 2.63
N GLN A 360 -2.60 -9.81 3.88
CA GLN A 360 -3.93 -9.97 4.46
C GLN A 360 -4.38 -8.65 5.09
N THR A 361 -5.64 -8.29 4.92
CA THR A 361 -6.21 -7.06 5.48
C THR A 361 -7.72 -7.20 5.66
N ASP A 362 -8.28 -6.47 6.62
CA ASP A 362 -9.71 -6.27 6.79
C ASP A 362 -10.19 -4.90 6.28
N VAL A 363 -9.35 -4.15 5.55
CA VAL A 363 -9.75 -2.91 4.88
C VAL A 363 -10.79 -3.26 3.81
N PRO A 364 -12.03 -2.72 3.89
CA PRO A 364 -13.02 -2.95 2.84
C PRO A 364 -12.58 -2.30 1.54
N ARG A 365 -12.84 -2.96 0.40
CA ARG A 365 -12.54 -2.43 -0.94
C ARG A 365 -13.06 -1.00 -1.15
N GLY A 366 -14.29 -0.70 -0.75
CA GLY A 366 -14.87 0.64 -0.90
C GLY A 366 -14.13 1.73 -0.13
N MET A 367 -13.33 1.38 0.89
CA MET A 367 -12.50 2.35 1.59
C MET A 367 -11.28 2.82 0.79
N LEU A 368 -10.88 2.11 -0.27
CA LEU A 368 -9.75 2.52 -1.10
C LEU A 368 -9.97 3.88 -1.75
N GLU A 369 -11.22 4.19 -2.12
CA GLU A 369 -11.60 5.51 -2.65
C GLU A 369 -11.18 6.66 -1.71
N HIS A 370 -11.32 6.43 -0.41
CA HIS A 370 -11.04 7.42 0.64
C HIS A 370 -9.60 7.35 1.17
N LEU A 371 -8.99 6.17 1.14
CA LEU A 371 -7.61 5.96 1.60
C LEU A 371 -6.57 6.46 0.61
N VAL A 372 -6.82 6.43 -0.71
CA VAL A 372 -5.88 6.94 -1.72
C VAL A 372 -5.61 8.46 -1.56
N PRO A 373 -6.64 9.32 -1.43
CA PRO A 373 -6.45 10.73 -1.09
C PRO A 373 -5.72 10.94 0.23
N LEU A 374 -6.03 10.14 1.25
CA LEU A 374 -5.37 10.24 2.54
C LEU A 374 -3.89 9.86 2.45
N ALA A 375 -3.54 8.80 1.74
CA ALA A 375 -2.15 8.40 1.50
C ALA A 375 -1.36 9.50 0.76
N ALA A 376 -1.99 10.19 -0.19
CA ALA A 376 -1.39 11.34 -0.85
C ALA A 376 -1.15 12.53 0.10
N LYS A 377 -2.01 12.74 1.11
CA LYS A 377 -1.75 13.72 2.18
C LYS A 377 -0.58 13.28 3.07
N VAL A 378 -0.58 12.03 3.51
CA VAL A 378 0.50 11.44 4.35
C VAL A 378 1.87 11.65 3.69
N LYS A 379 1.94 11.47 2.37
CA LYS A 379 3.18 11.66 1.60
C LYS A 379 3.81 13.05 1.76
N ARG A 380 3.01 14.07 2.04
CA ARG A 380 3.43 15.48 2.20
C ARG A 380 3.40 15.94 3.65
N ALA A 381 2.97 15.08 4.57
CA ALA A 381 2.74 15.40 5.96
C ALA A 381 3.90 14.93 6.85
N ARG A 382 3.87 15.38 8.11
CA ARG A 382 4.87 14.97 9.09
C ARG A 382 4.59 13.56 9.58
N VAL A 383 5.63 12.73 9.62
CA VAL A 383 5.62 11.41 10.24
C VAL A 383 6.45 11.46 11.51
N THR A 384 5.84 11.18 12.65
CA THR A 384 6.52 11.08 13.96
C THR A 384 6.55 9.63 14.37
N SER A 385 7.73 9.10 14.69
CA SER A 385 7.89 7.71 15.13
C SER A 385 8.08 7.65 16.65
N VAL A 386 7.35 6.75 17.31
CA VAL A 386 7.41 6.51 18.75
C VAL A 386 7.72 5.02 18.97
N PRO A 387 9.00 4.66 19.15
CA PRO A 387 9.41 3.29 19.44
C PRO A 387 9.24 3.00 20.93
N PHE A 388 8.42 2.02 21.29
CA PHE A 388 8.31 1.53 22.66
C PHE A 388 9.41 0.51 22.95
N VAL A 389 10.64 0.99 23.10
CA VAL A 389 11.84 0.21 23.40
C VAL A 389 12.65 0.88 24.51
N PRO A 390 13.62 0.20 25.15
CA PRO A 390 14.52 0.85 26.11
C PRO A 390 15.25 2.05 25.49
N PRO A 391 15.48 3.14 26.25
CA PRO A 391 15.17 3.30 27.68
C PRO A 391 13.73 3.75 27.97
N LEU A 392 12.87 3.96 26.95
CA LEU A 392 11.51 4.47 27.16
C LEU A 392 10.64 3.50 27.95
N ILE A 393 10.72 2.20 27.64
CA ILE A 393 10.03 1.15 28.40
C ILE A 393 10.95 -0.05 28.66
N GLN A 394 10.62 -0.84 29.66
CA GLN A 394 11.20 -2.17 29.90
C GLN A 394 10.24 -3.23 29.34
N THR A 395 10.69 -4.06 28.40
CA THR A 395 9.79 -5.00 27.72
C THR A 395 9.32 -6.15 28.61
N GLY A 396 10.15 -6.55 29.57
CA GLY A 396 9.82 -7.61 30.53
C GLY A 396 8.92 -7.15 31.68
N TYR A 397 8.87 -5.84 31.94
CA TYR A 397 8.03 -5.24 32.99
C TYR A 397 7.46 -3.90 32.48
N PRO A 398 6.56 -3.93 31.49
CA PRO A 398 6.09 -2.73 30.82
C PRO A 398 5.21 -1.87 31.74
N ASP A 399 5.53 -0.58 31.80
CA ASP A 399 4.66 0.44 32.39
C ASP A 399 3.56 0.82 31.38
N TRP A 400 2.40 0.21 31.54
CA TRP A 400 1.23 0.43 30.68
C TRP A 400 0.68 1.85 30.75
N GLU A 401 0.83 2.53 31.87
CA GLU A 401 0.39 3.91 32.01
C GLU A 401 1.31 4.85 31.24
N LEU A 402 2.62 4.65 31.35
CA LEU A 402 3.62 5.37 30.57
C LEU A 402 3.42 5.18 29.07
N ILE A 403 3.12 3.96 28.60
CA ILE A 403 2.83 3.68 27.19
C ILE A 403 1.63 4.51 26.71
N ARG A 404 0.49 4.44 27.43
CA ARG A 404 -0.73 5.18 27.07
C ARG A 404 -0.53 6.69 27.13
N HIS A 405 0.12 7.19 28.17
CA HIS A 405 0.42 8.61 28.34
C HIS A 405 1.30 9.11 27.18
N THR A 406 2.34 8.35 26.82
CA THR A 406 3.24 8.69 25.72
C THR A 406 2.51 8.67 24.37
N ALA A 407 1.65 7.68 24.14
CA ALA A 407 0.83 7.62 22.94
C ALA A 407 -0.10 8.83 22.81
N ALA A 408 -0.84 9.17 23.87
CA ALA A 408 -1.74 10.32 23.91
C ALA A 408 -0.98 11.64 23.68
N ARG A 409 0.18 11.83 24.32
CA ARG A 409 1.04 13.01 24.13
C ARG A 409 1.51 13.13 22.69
N ALA A 410 1.96 12.05 22.07
CA ALA A 410 2.43 12.05 20.69
C ALA A 410 1.31 12.43 19.70
N LEU A 411 0.09 11.91 19.91
CA LEU A 411 -1.08 12.25 19.10
C LEU A 411 -1.47 13.73 19.23
N LYS A 412 -1.48 14.26 20.45
CA LYS A 412 -1.75 15.67 20.72
C LYS A 412 -0.71 16.57 20.03
N ASN A 413 0.57 16.25 20.17
CA ASN A 413 1.67 17.02 19.57
C ASN A 413 1.67 16.94 18.04
N SER A 414 1.27 15.79 17.48
CA SER A 414 1.15 15.61 16.03
C SER A 414 0.04 16.48 15.43
N SER A 415 -1.03 16.71 16.20
CA SER A 415 -2.21 17.49 15.81
C SER A 415 -2.05 19.00 16.05
N ALA A 416 -1.16 19.39 16.95
CA ALA A 416 -0.80 20.80 17.14
C ALA A 416 -0.16 21.34 15.84
N LYS A 417 -0.69 22.48 15.34
CA LYS A 417 -0.04 23.24 14.26
C LYS A 417 1.44 23.37 14.59
N ALA A 418 2.31 23.12 13.61
CA ALA A 418 3.74 23.32 13.76
C ALA A 418 3.97 24.76 14.25
N VAL A 419 4.20 24.92 15.54
CA VAL A 419 4.82 26.14 16.05
C VAL A 419 6.26 26.02 15.57
N THR A 420 6.60 26.85 14.59
CA THR A 420 7.99 27.11 14.22
C THR A 420 8.64 27.78 15.43
N THR A 421 9.04 27.01 16.42
CA THR A 421 9.88 27.49 17.53
C THR A 421 11.30 27.12 17.20
N THR A 422 11.94 28.02 16.46
CA THR A 422 13.39 28.18 16.46
C THR A 422 13.73 28.81 17.80
N GLU A 423 13.85 28.02 18.88
CA GLU A 423 14.58 28.49 20.06
C GLU A 423 15.17 27.32 20.86
N PRO A 424 16.47 27.37 21.20
CA PRO A 424 17.15 26.29 21.91
C PRO A 424 16.68 26.27 23.37
N ILE A 425 16.36 25.08 23.88
CA ILE A 425 16.23 24.88 25.32
C ILE A 425 17.62 25.10 25.92
N ALA A 426 17.81 26.20 26.63
CA ALA A 426 19.01 26.48 27.40
C ALA A 426 19.20 25.40 28.47
N HIS A 427 20.32 24.68 28.39
CA HIS A 427 20.79 23.80 29.45
C HIS A 427 21.44 24.65 30.53
N THR A 428 20.93 24.60 31.75
CA THR A 428 21.65 25.04 32.94
C THR A 428 22.72 24.00 33.26
N ASP A 429 23.97 24.45 33.27
CA ASP A 429 25.16 23.65 33.56
C ASP A 429 25.09 22.89 34.89
N THR A 430 25.35 21.59 34.85
CA THR A 430 26.16 20.93 35.87
C THR A 430 26.92 19.77 35.22
N ALA A 431 28.24 19.84 35.29
CA ALA A 431 29.18 18.95 34.60
C ALA A 431 29.01 17.48 34.99
N ALA A 432 28.72 16.65 34.00
CA ALA A 432 29.03 15.22 33.95
C ALA A 432 29.23 14.84 32.47
N ALA A 433 30.16 13.92 32.20
CA ALA A 433 30.65 13.55 30.88
C ALA A 433 29.54 13.37 29.81
N PRO A 434 29.79 13.73 28.54
CA PRO A 434 28.74 13.72 27.54
C PRO A 434 28.26 12.28 27.29
N PRO A 435 26.95 12.00 27.37
CA PRO A 435 26.43 10.75 26.84
C PRO A 435 26.59 10.79 25.32
N THR A 436 27.23 9.77 24.77
CA THR A 436 27.35 9.53 23.33
C THR A 436 25.95 9.58 22.72
N GLN A 437 25.62 10.70 22.08
CA GLN A 437 24.44 10.83 21.23
C GLN A 437 24.63 9.83 20.08
N LEU A 438 23.94 8.69 20.14
CA LEU A 438 23.76 7.86 18.95
C LEU A 438 23.00 8.72 17.94
N LYS A 439 23.70 9.18 16.90
CA LYS A 439 23.06 9.63 15.67
C LYS A 439 22.18 8.47 15.19
N ASP A 440 20.87 8.66 15.16
CA ASP A 440 19.96 7.73 14.51
C ASP A 440 20.30 7.75 13.02
N GLY A 441 21.05 6.76 12.55
CA GLY A 441 21.63 6.72 11.19
C GLY A 441 20.62 6.59 10.04
N CYS A 442 19.34 6.76 10.35
CA CYS A 442 18.22 6.77 9.43
C CYS A 442 17.59 8.16 9.22
N ASP A 443 18.11 9.20 9.87
CA ASP A 443 17.60 10.58 9.77
C ASP A 443 18.16 11.37 8.56
N GLY A 444 18.89 10.70 7.66
CA GLY A 444 19.45 11.29 6.45
C GLY A 444 18.72 10.88 5.18
N MET A 445 17.49 11.37 4.97
CA MET A 445 16.86 11.49 3.65
C MET A 445 15.99 12.74 3.54
#